data_AF-A0A6A5WB88-F1
#
_entry.id   AF-A0A6A5WB88-F1
#
_cell.length_a   1.000
_cell.length_b   1.000
_cell.length_c   1.000
_cell.angle_alpha   90.00
_cell.angle_beta   90.00
_cell.angle_gamma   90.00
#
_symmetry.space_group_name_H-M   'P 1'
#
loop_
_entity.id
_entity.type
_entity.pdbx_description
1 polymer ?
#
loop_
_entity_poly.entity_id
_entity_poly.type
_entity_poly.pdbx_seq_one_letter_code
_entity_poly.pdbx_strand_id
1 'polypeptide(L)'
;MAPKILPGDTISTTPAPYPSKIIRLTGRHAIIVGISTDHAADMYAATSGPSNEHVFTYMFDGPYSSVDEYAKTIETQAADNVSIFYSVLLNNGQETAVGRMALFNIAPQNRSIEAGSILFSPRLQKTAAATEAHYMLAKYVFELGYGRYEWKCNSLNHASKRAADRLGFTYEGLFRQHMVQKGTSRDTWWGSMLNWEWEDENGEGIKRGFETWLDRSNFDEHGRQRKKLEECRKVK
;
A
#
# COMPACT_ATOMS: atom_id res chain seq x y z
N MET A 1 19.54 7.30 5.49
CA MET A 1 19.88 8.15 4.33
C MET A 1 20.46 7.24 3.27
N ALA A 2 19.95 7.30 2.04
CA ALA A 2 20.48 6.53 0.92
C ALA A 2 21.03 7.49 -0.15
N PRO A 3 22.28 7.29 -0.62
CA PRO A 3 22.79 8.09 -1.73
C PRO A 3 21.97 7.80 -2.99
N LYS A 4 21.83 8.81 -3.85
CA LYS A 4 21.20 8.62 -5.16
C LYS A 4 21.99 7.58 -5.96
N ILE A 5 21.29 6.59 -6.50
CA ILE A 5 21.87 5.51 -7.31
C ILE A 5 21.54 5.81 -8.78
N LEU A 6 22.56 5.85 -9.62
CA LEU A 6 22.48 6.09 -11.06
C LEU A 6 22.76 4.81 -11.86
N PRO A 7 22.33 4.75 -13.13
CA PRO A 7 22.67 3.64 -14.01
C PRO A 7 24.19 3.46 -14.12
N GLY A 8 24.67 2.25 -13.84
CA GLY A 8 26.10 1.91 -13.88
C GLY A 8 26.82 2.00 -12.53
N ASP A 9 26.19 2.52 -11.48
CA ASP A 9 26.78 2.55 -10.14
C ASP A 9 26.94 1.13 -9.57
N THR A 10 28.07 0.88 -8.90
CA THR A 10 28.30 -0.36 -8.16
C THR A 10 27.45 -0.36 -6.89
N ILE A 11 26.57 -1.35 -6.76
CA ILE A 11 25.74 -1.57 -5.56
C ILE A 11 26.01 -2.94 -4.94
N SER A 12 25.62 -3.12 -3.68
CA SER A 12 25.73 -4.41 -2.99
C SER A 12 24.88 -5.48 -3.69
N THR A 13 25.48 -6.64 -3.93
CA THR A 13 24.82 -7.83 -4.50
C THR A 13 24.07 -8.67 -3.46
N THR A 14 24.13 -8.30 -2.18
CA THR A 14 23.42 -9.03 -1.11
C THR A 14 21.92 -8.93 -1.37
N PRO A 15 21.17 -10.05 -1.40
CA PRO A 15 19.72 -10.00 -1.55
C PRO A 15 19.06 -9.31 -0.35
N ALA A 16 17.96 -8.59 -0.57
CA ALA A 16 17.12 -8.12 0.53
C ALA A 16 16.42 -9.34 1.21
N PRO A 17 16.10 -9.31 2.50
CA PRO A 17 15.29 -10.36 3.11
C PRO A 17 13.90 -10.42 2.49
N TYR A 18 13.31 -11.62 2.49
CA TYR A 18 11.90 -11.77 2.13
C TYR A 18 11.03 -11.17 3.24
N PRO A 19 9.96 -10.42 2.91
CA PRO A 19 9.05 -9.89 3.92
C PRO A 19 8.33 -11.00 4.69
N SER A 20 8.12 -10.78 5.98
CA SER A 20 7.48 -11.74 6.88
C SER A 20 5.96 -11.67 6.77
N LYS A 21 5.30 -12.83 6.87
CA LYS A 21 3.85 -12.95 7.07
C LYS A 21 3.44 -12.58 8.49
N ILE A 22 4.33 -12.79 9.46
CA ILE A 22 4.11 -12.57 10.88
C ILE A 22 4.76 -11.24 11.25
N ILE A 23 3.99 -10.16 11.16
CA ILE A 23 4.41 -8.81 11.54
C ILE A 23 3.29 -8.12 12.31
N ARG A 24 3.67 -7.10 13.07
CA ARG A 24 2.76 -6.09 13.61
C ARG A 24 3.41 -4.71 13.49
N LEU A 25 2.89 -3.89 12.59
CA LEU A 25 3.30 -2.50 12.43
C LEU A 25 2.23 -1.62 13.07
N THR A 26 2.57 -0.93 14.14
CA THR A 26 1.63 -0.12 14.92
C THR A 26 1.89 1.36 14.70
N GLY A 27 0.93 2.05 14.10
CA GLY A 27 0.89 3.50 13.95
C GLY A 27 -0.06 4.14 14.98
N ARG A 28 -0.33 5.44 14.84
CA ARG A 28 -1.27 6.16 15.70
C ARG A 28 -2.74 5.89 15.33
N HIS A 29 -3.01 5.69 14.05
CA HIS A 29 -4.33 5.60 13.46
C HIS A 29 -4.63 4.22 12.85
N ALA A 30 -3.60 3.48 12.44
CA ALA A 30 -3.70 2.18 11.82
C ALA A 30 -2.72 1.17 12.41
N ILE A 31 -3.05 -0.11 12.22
CA ILE A 31 -2.20 -1.26 12.53
C ILE A 31 -2.17 -2.16 11.29
N ILE A 32 -0.99 -2.68 10.95
CA ILE A 32 -0.84 -3.70 9.90
C ILE A 32 -0.40 -5.00 10.57
N VAL A 33 -1.13 -6.07 10.30
CA VAL A 33 -0.82 -7.44 10.75
C VAL A 33 -0.91 -8.41 9.58
N GLY A 34 -0.32 -9.60 9.72
CA GLY A 34 -0.54 -10.71 8.79
C GLY A 34 -2.04 -10.95 8.55
N ILE A 35 -2.42 -11.24 7.31
CA ILE A 35 -3.83 -11.53 7.01
C ILE A 35 -4.26 -12.81 7.75
N SER A 36 -5.46 -12.79 8.36
CA SER A 36 -6.03 -13.90 9.11
C SER A 36 -7.53 -13.98 8.85
N THR A 37 -8.08 -15.20 8.87
CA THR A 37 -9.51 -15.46 8.79
C THR A 37 -10.29 -14.82 9.94
N ASP A 38 -9.63 -14.55 11.07
CA ASP A 38 -10.23 -13.82 12.20
C ASP A 38 -10.73 -12.42 11.79
N HIS A 39 -10.11 -11.82 10.77
CA HIS A 39 -10.50 -10.51 10.23
C HIS A 39 -11.62 -10.58 9.19
N ALA A 40 -12.09 -11.77 8.80
CA ALA A 40 -13.03 -11.93 7.70
C ALA A 40 -14.39 -11.26 7.97
N ALA A 41 -14.90 -11.38 9.19
CA ALA A 41 -16.20 -10.81 9.56
C ALA A 41 -16.17 -9.27 9.49
N ASP A 42 -15.14 -8.66 10.06
CA ASP A 42 -14.90 -7.21 10.01
C ASP A 42 -14.74 -6.70 8.58
N MET A 43 -13.89 -7.37 7.80
CA MET A 43 -13.63 -7.02 6.40
C MET A 43 -14.89 -7.14 5.54
N TYR A 44 -15.67 -8.19 5.73
CA TYR A 44 -16.95 -8.38 5.05
C TYR A 44 -17.95 -7.28 5.45
N ALA A 45 -18.11 -7.00 6.75
CA ALA A 45 -18.99 -5.93 7.22
C ALA A 45 -18.57 -4.56 6.68
N ALA A 46 -17.27 -4.30 6.51
CA ALA A 46 -16.75 -3.03 6.00
C ALA A 46 -16.85 -2.88 4.47
N THR A 47 -17.02 -3.97 3.70
CA THR A 47 -16.94 -3.94 2.23
C THR A 47 -18.14 -4.54 1.50
N SER A 48 -19.05 -5.22 2.19
CA SER A 48 -20.26 -5.81 1.61
C SER A 48 -21.34 -4.77 1.34
N GLY A 49 -22.33 -5.16 0.53
CA GLY A 49 -23.52 -4.37 0.22
C GLY A 49 -23.41 -3.54 -1.07
N PRO A 50 -24.55 -3.22 -1.71
CA PRO A 50 -24.58 -2.60 -3.04
C PRO A 50 -23.84 -1.25 -3.11
N SER A 51 -23.85 -0.46 -2.03
CA SER A 51 -23.14 0.82 -1.97
C SER A 51 -21.62 0.67 -2.03
N ASN A 52 -21.09 -0.51 -1.71
CA ASN A 52 -19.67 -0.77 -1.57
C ASN A 52 -19.07 -1.55 -2.75
N GLU A 53 -19.88 -2.11 -3.66
CA GLU A 53 -19.38 -2.90 -4.80
C GLU A 53 -18.29 -2.19 -5.62
N HIS A 54 -18.38 -0.87 -5.71
CA HIS A 54 -17.42 -0.02 -6.42
C HIS A 54 -15.97 -0.17 -5.93
N VAL A 55 -15.73 -0.63 -4.69
CA VAL A 55 -14.37 -0.87 -4.18
C VAL A 55 -13.70 -2.07 -4.83
N PHE A 56 -14.47 -2.98 -5.44
CA PHE A 56 -13.99 -4.18 -6.15
C PHE A 56 -13.88 -4.02 -7.67
N THR A 57 -14.29 -2.86 -8.22
CA THR A 57 -14.32 -2.60 -9.67
C THR A 57 -13.01 -2.95 -10.38
N TYR A 58 -11.88 -2.63 -9.76
CA TYR A 58 -10.53 -2.87 -10.32
C TYR A 58 -9.73 -3.95 -9.57
N MET A 59 -10.36 -4.68 -8.66
CA MET A 59 -9.76 -5.80 -7.95
C MET A 59 -9.82 -7.07 -8.80
N PHE A 60 -8.90 -8.01 -8.56
CA PHE A 60 -8.92 -9.32 -9.23
C PHE A 60 -9.93 -10.28 -8.58
N ASP A 61 -10.21 -10.06 -7.31
CA ASP A 61 -11.14 -10.81 -6.48
C ASP A 61 -12.36 -9.95 -6.08
N GLY A 62 -13.32 -10.61 -5.43
CA GLY A 62 -14.56 -10.02 -4.96
C GLY A 62 -15.46 -9.40 -6.06
N PRO A 63 -16.61 -8.82 -5.66
CA PRO A 63 -17.14 -8.77 -4.30
C PRO A 63 -17.53 -10.16 -3.77
N TYR A 64 -17.74 -10.28 -2.45
CA TYR A 64 -18.10 -11.54 -1.79
C TYR A 64 -19.56 -11.51 -1.35
N SER A 65 -20.24 -12.66 -1.42
CA SER A 65 -21.66 -12.82 -1.08
C SER A 65 -21.91 -13.20 0.39
N SER A 66 -20.87 -13.65 1.10
CA SER A 66 -20.95 -14.01 2.52
C SER A 66 -19.60 -13.88 3.23
N VAL A 67 -19.64 -13.90 4.57
CA VAL A 67 -18.43 -13.95 5.41
C VAL A 67 -17.62 -15.21 5.09
N ASP A 68 -18.27 -16.35 4.91
CA ASP A 68 -17.61 -17.63 4.62
C ASP A 68 -16.85 -17.62 3.28
N GLU A 69 -17.43 -16.99 2.25
CA GLU A 69 -16.76 -16.83 0.96
C GLU A 69 -15.52 -15.95 1.08
N TYR A 70 -15.61 -14.86 1.84
CA TYR A 70 -14.46 -14.00 2.08
C TYR A 70 -13.40 -14.73 2.93
N ALA A 71 -13.81 -15.47 3.97
CA ALA A 71 -12.91 -16.24 4.82
C ALA A 71 -12.09 -17.26 4.01
N LYS A 72 -12.71 -17.98 3.05
CA LYS A 72 -12.00 -18.89 2.13
C LYS A 72 -10.97 -18.18 1.27
N THR A 73 -11.29 -16.97 0.81
CA THR A 73 -10.35 -16.16 0.04
C THR A 73 -9.18 -15.70 0.90
N ILE A 74 -9.44 -15.28 2.14
CA ILE A 74 -8.41 -14.90 3.11
C ILE A 74 -7.52 -16.09 3.47
N GLU A 75 -8.08 -17.29 3.65
CA GLU A 75 -7.32 -18.52 3.89
C GLU A 75 -6.35 -18.81 2.74
N THR A 76 -6.82 -18.67 1.50
CA THR A 76 -5.97 -18.79 0.30
C THR A 76 -4.85 -17.74 0.29
N GLN A 77 -5.17 -16.49 0.65
CA GLN A 77 -4.20 -15.40 0.72
C GLN A 77 -3.15 -15.61 1.84
N ALA A 78 -3.56 -16.16 2.99
CA ALA A 78 -2.64 -16.48 4.09
C ALA A 78 -1.67 -17.63 3.72
N ALA A 79 -2.15 -18.59 2.94
CA ALA A 79 -1.36 -19.73 2.47
C ALA A 79 -0.37 -19.40 1.33
N ASP A 80 -0.58 -18.30 0.59
CA ASP A 80 0.29 -17.89 -0.53
C ASP A 80 1.73 -17.62 -0.06
N ASN A 81 2.71 -18.31 -0.62
CA ASN A 81 4.14 -18.16 -0.28
C ASN A 81 4.91 -17.26 -1.26
N VAL A 82 4.28 -16.84 -2.35
CA VAL A 82 4.84 -15.95 -3.37
C VAL A 82 4.42 -14.51 -3.10
N SER A 83 3.17 -14.28 -2.69
CA SER A 83 2.70 -12.96 -2.25
C SER A 83 2.52 -12.92 -0.75
N ILE A 84 2.63 -11.74 -0.15
CA ILE A 84 2.40 -11.58 1.29
C ILE A 84 1.26 -10.61 1.51
N PHE A 85 0.20 -11.08 2.17
CA PHE A 85 -1.01 -10.32 2.43
C PHE A 85 -1.09 -9.87 3.88
N TYR A 86 -1.59 -8.66 4.08
CA TYR A 86 -1.75 -8.02 5.38
C TYR A 86 -3.16 -7.44 5.55
N SER A 87 -3.68 -7.51 6.76
CA SER A 87 -4.88 -6.78 7.18
C SER A 87 -4.50 -5.39 7.71
N VAL A 88 -5.34 -4.40 7.41
CA VAL A 88 -5.25 -3.03 7.93
C VAL A 88 -6.38 -2.82 8.93
N LEU A 89 -5.99 -2.60 10.18
CA LEU A 89 -6.88 -2.44 11.34
C LEU A 89 -6.86 -0.98 11.79
N LEU A 90 -7.97 -0.47 12.33
CA LEU A 90 -8.00 0.85 12.96
C LEU A 90 -7.36 0.80 14.35
N ASN A 91 -6.42 1.70 14.64
CA ASN A 91 -5.87 1.84 15.99
C ASN A 91 -6.77 2.73 16.86
N ASN A 92 -7.93 2.21 17.26
CA ASN A 92 -8.95 2.92 18.04
C ASN A 92 -9.37 2.16 19.30
N GLY A 93 -8.56 1.19 19.73
CA GLY A 93 -8.83 0.31 20.88
C GLY A 93 -9.66 -0.94 20.57
N GLN A 94 -10.43 -0.96 19.47
CA GLN A 94 -11.15 -2.16 19.01
C GLN A 94 -10.36 -2.97 17.99
N GLU A 95 -9.39 -2.36 17.31
CA GLU A 95 -8.56 -3.02 16.29
C GLU A 95 -9.36 -3.67 15.15
N THR A 96 -10.46 -3.04 14.74
CA THR A 96 -11.34 -3.55 13.68
C THR A 96 -10.64 -3.56 12.32
N ALA A 97 -10.70 -4.68 11.60
CA ALA A 97 -10.14 -4.79 10.26
C ALA A 97 -11.02 -4.07 9.22
N VAL A 98 -10.44 -3.13 8.47
CA VAL A 98 -11.18 -2.25 7.55
C VAL A 98 -10.54 -2.15 6.17
N GLY A 99 -9.47 -2.90 5.93
CA GLY A 99 -8.83 -3.02 4.63
C GLY A 99 -7.77 -4.11 4.60
N ARG A 100 -7.20 -4.31 3.43
CA ARG A 100 -6.04 -5.17 3.23
C ARG A 100 -5.09 -4.57 2.21
N MET A 101 -3.84 -5.01 2.28
CA MET A 101 -2.78 -4.69 1.33
C MET A 101 -1.94 -5.95 1.13
N ALA A 102 -1.15 -5.99 0.06
CA ALA A 102 -0.21 -7.08 -0.14
C ALA A 102 1.06 -6.62 -0.85
N LEU A 103 2.10 -7.41 -0.67
CA LEU A 103 3.37 -7.31 -1.38
C LEU A 103 3.43 -8.41 -2.45
N PHE A 104 3.70 -8.02 -3.70
CA PHE A 104 3.80 -8.88 -4.89
C PHE A 104 5.14 -8.68 -5.59
N ASN A 105 5.39 -9.55 -6.59
CA ASN A 105 6.57 -9.45 -7.46
C ASN A 105 7.86 -9.25 -6.66
N ILE A 106 7.95 -9.98 -5.54
CA ILE A 106 9.01 -9.86 -4.56
C ILE A 106 10.29 -10.41 -5.21
N ALA A 107 11.23 -9.53 -5.50
CA ALA A 107 12.50 -9.88 -6.12
C ALA A 107 13.66 -9.51 -5.19
N PRO A 108 13.98 -10.33 -4.18
CA PRO A 108 15.06 -10.10 -3.21
C PRO A 108 16.40 -9.75 -3.85
N GLN A 109 16.74 -10.46 -4.92
CA GLN A 109 17.98 -10.31 -5.68
C GLN A 109 18.08 -8.93 -6.35
N ASN A 110 16.95 -8.42 -6.83
CA ASN A 110 16.87 -7.12 -7.50
C ASN A 110 16.49 -5.99 -6.52
N ARG A 111 16.23 -6.33 -5.25
CA ARG A 111 15.73 -5.42 -4.21
C ARG A 111 14.52 -4.62 -4.70
N SER A 112 13.64 -5.27 -5.46
CA SER A 112 12.39 -4.69 -5.97
C SER A 112 11.19 -5.44 -5.42
N ILE A 113 10.12 -4.70 -5.12
CA ILE A 113 8.88 -5.24 -4.59
C ILE A 113 7.70 -4.34 -4.91
N GLU A 114 6.54 -4.92 -5.16
CA GLU A 114 5.32 -4.20 -5.48
C GLU A 114 4.37 -4.17 -4.29
N ALA A 115 3.78 -3.01 -3.98
CA ALA A 115 2.54 -2.97 -3.20
C ALA A 115 1.31 -3.00 -4.10
N GLY A 116 0.40 -3.90 -3.78
CA GLY A 116 -0.81 -4.11 -4.57
C GLY A 116 -1.92 -4.76 -3.74
N SER A 117 -2.97 -5.19 -4.44
CA SER A 117 -4.17 -5.80 -3.83
C SER A 117 -4.70 -4.97 -2.64
N ILE A 118 -4.60 -3.65 -2.79
CA ILE A 118 -5.01 -2.67 -1.79
C ILE A 118 -6.52 -2.52 -1.90
N LEU A 119 -7.21 -3.04 -0.90
CA LEU A 119 -8.65 -2.92 -0.74
C LEU A 119 -8.93 -2.19 0.55
N PHE A 120 -9.24 -0.90 0.48
CA PHE A 120 -9.66 -0.11 1.63
C PHE A 120 -11.17 0.08 1.57
N SER A 121 -11.86 -0.27 2.65
CA SER A 121 -13.29 0.04 2.80
C SER A 121 -13.54 1.55 2.75
N PRO A 122 -14.77 2.00 2.45
CA PRO A 122 -15.12 3.42 2.53
C PRO A 122 -14.84 4.06 3.89
N ARG A 123 -14.86 3.27 4.98
CA ARG A 123 -14.49 3.72 6.34
C ARG A 123 -13.01 4.08 6.47
N LEU A 124 -12.15 3.46 5.67
CA LEU A 124 -10.70 3.68 5.69
C LEU A 124 -10.27 4.71 4.63
N GLN A 125 -10.91 4.72 3.46
CA GLN A 125 -10.54 5.61 2.36
C GLN A 125 -10.50 7.09 2.76
N LYS A 126 -9.48 7.80 2.28
CA LYS A 126 -9.29 9.26 2.51
C LYS A 126 -9.17 9.65 3.99
N THR A 127 -8.71 8.74 4.85
CA THR A 127 -8.41 9.01 6.26
C THR A 127 -6.90 9.09 6.53
N ALA A 128 -6.52 9.59 7.71
CA ALA A 128 -5.15 9.50 8.21
C ALA A 128 -4.69 8.04 8.36
N ALA A 129 -5.58 7.13 8.80
CA ALA A 129 -5.29 5.70 8.91
C ALA A 129 -4.87 5.07 7.56
N ALA A 130 -5.54 5.42 6.46
CA ALA A 130 -5.16 4.92 5.12
C ALA A 130 -3.76 5.40 4.71
N THR A 131 -3.47 6.69 4.93
CA THR A 131 -2.15 7.25 4.60
C THR A 131 -1.05 6.65 5.49
N GLU A 132 -1.35 6.44 6.78
CA GLU A 132 -0.43 5.82 7.73
C GLU A 132 -0.17 4.34 7.40
N ALA A 133 -1.16 3.58 6.93
CA ALA A 133 -0.96 2.22 6.47
C ALA A 133 0.02 2.16 5.27
N HIS A 134 -0.14 3.04 4.28
CA HIS A 134 0.82 3.14 3.17
C HIS A 134 2.23 3.52 3.65
N TYR A 135 2.32 4.48 4.58
CA TYR A 135 3.58 4.90 5.18
C TYR A 135 4.29 3.74 5.89
N MET A 136 3.59 3.01 6.77
CA MET A 136 4.15 1.90 7.53
C MET A 136 4.63 0.77 6.61
N LEU A 137 3.86 0.42 5.58
CA LEU A 137 4.27 -0.64 4.65
C LEU A 137 5.49 -0.23 3.81
N ALA A 138 5.52 1.02 3.30
CA ALA A 138 6.67 1.55 2.59
C ALA A 138 7.92 1.58 3.49
N LYS A 139 7.76 2.09 4.72
CA LYS A 139 8.83 2.12 5.73
C LYS A 139 9.40 0.72 5.97
N TYR A 140 8.53 -0.25 6.23
CA TYR A 140 8.94 -1.65 6.43
C TYR A 140 9.73 -2.19 5.24
N VAL A 141 9.24 -1.97 4.01
CA VAL A 141 9.92 -2.41 2.78
C VAL A 141 11.31 -1.79 2.63
N PHE A 142 11.46 -0.49 2.86
CA PHE A 142 12.76 0.17 2.75
C PHE A 142 13.71 -0.21 3.90
N GLU A 143 13.19 -0.48 5.10
CA GLU A 143 13.98 -0.99 6.24
C GLU A 143 14.48 -2.42 6.02
N LEU A 144 13.77 -3.24 5.23
CA LEU A 144 14.28 -4.52 4.73
C LEU A 144 15.40 -4.34 3.67
N GLY A 145 15.68 -3.12 3.21
CA GLY A 145 16.74 -2.83 2.25
C GLY A 145 16.32 -2.99 0.79
N TYR A 146 15.02 -3.00 0.49
CA TYR A 146 14.55 -2.89 -0.90
C TYR A 146 14.93 -1.51 -1.47
N GLY A 147 15.41 -1.49 -2.71
CA GLY A 147 15.79 -0.28 -3.44
C GLY A 147 14.64 0.34 -4.21
N ARG A 148 13.65 -0.49 -4.59
CA ARG A 148 12.52 -0.11 -5.44
C ARG A 148 11.22 -0.64 -4.88
N TYR A 149 10.24 0.25 -4.73
CA TYR A 149 8.89 -0.05 -4.28
C TYR A 149 7.89 0.36 -5.37
N GLU A 150 7.17 -0.61 -5.92
CA GLU A 150 6.34 -0.42 -7.12
C GLU A 150 4.86 -0.23 -6.77
N TRP A 151 4.16 0.52 -7.63
CA TRP A 151 2.71 0.63 -7.66
C TRP A 151 2.20 0.40 -9.07
N LYS A 152 1.20 -0.47 -9.21
CA LYS A 152 0.56 -0.77 -10.50
C LYS A 152 -0.95 -0.69 -10.36
N CYS A 153 -1.60 -0.12 -11.36
CA CYS A 153 -3.05 -0.11 -11.40
C CYS A 153 -3.60 -0.15 -12.81
N ASN A 154 -4.88 -0.50 -12.94
CA ASN A 154 -5.60 -0.34 -14.20
C ASN A 154 -5.56 1.14 -14.61
N SER A 155 -5.26 1.42 -15.88
CA SER A 155 -5.13 2.80 -16.39
C SER A 155 -6.42 3.62 -16.25
N LEU A 156 -7.59 2.98 -16.18
CA LEU A 156 -8.89 3.61 -15.94
C LEU A 156 -9.15 3.88 -14.45
N ASN A 157 -8.35 3.32 -13.53
CA ASN A 157 -8.47 3.56 -12.10
C ASN A 157 -7.81 4.90 -11.71
N HIS A 158 -8.50 6.01 -12.03
CA HIS A 158 -8.03 7.36 -11.71
C HIS A 158 -7.83 7.60 -10.21
N ALA A 159 -8.60 6.93 -9.34
CA ALA A 159 -8.43 7.05 -7.90
C ALA A 159 -7.10 6.45 -7.43
N SER A 160 -6.73 5.27 -7.95
CA SER A 160 -5.45 4.62 -7.64
C SER A 160 -4.26 5.41 -8.18
N LYS A 161 -4.33 5.94 -9.42
CA LYS A 161 -3.28 6.81 -9.97
C LYS A 161 -3.04 8.06 -9.11
N ARG A 162 -4.12 8.78 -8.76
CA ARG A 162 -4.02 9.94 -7.86
C ARG A 162 -3.47 9.59 -6.49
N ALA A 163 -3.78 8.40 -5.97
CA ALA A 163 -3.22 7.94 -4.71
C ALA A 163 -1.70 7.71 -4.85
N ALA A 164 -1.24 7.04 -5.92
CA ALA A 164 0.18 6.84 -6.19
C ALA A 164 0.94 8.18 -6.26
N ASP A 165 0.44 9.13 -7.04
CA ASP A 165 1.03 10.47 -7.17
C ASP A 165 1.09 11.20 -5.82
N ARG A 166 -0.03 11.17 -5.07
CA ARG A 166 -0.14 11.78 -3.73
C ARG A 166 0.84 11.16 -2.73
N LEU A 167 1.06 9.84 -2.80
CA LEU A 167 1.96 9.10 -1.91
C LEU A 167 3.44 9.24 -2.33
N GLY A 168 3.72 9.80 -3.51
CA GLY A 168 5.07 10.12 -3.97
C GLY A 168 5.71 9.10 -4.91
N PHE A 169 4.91 8.21 -5.49
CA PHE A 169 5.36 7.38 -6.61
C PHE A 169 5.58 8.26 -7.86
N THR A 170 6.62 7.96 -8.63
CA THR A 170 6.86 8.52 -9.97
C THR A 170 6.22 7.62 -11.01
N TYR A 171 5.48 8.20 -11.96
CA TYR A 171 5.00 7.49 -13.14
C TYR A 171 6.15 7.09 -14.07
N GLU A 172 6.14 5.85 -14.57
CA GLU A 172 7.20 5.32 -15.42
C GLU A 172 6.70 4.84 -16.78
N GLY A 173 5.43 4.45 -16.90
CA GLY A 173 4.91 4.02 -18.19
C GLY A 173 3.55 3.33 -18.16
N LEU A 174 3.03 3.10 -19.37
CA LEU A 174 1.76 2.43 -19.61
C LEU A 174 2.00 1.18 -20.46
N PHE A 175 1.70 0.02 -19.91
CA PHE A 175 1.71 -1.22 -20.67
C PHE A 175 0.33 -1.41 -21.30
N ARG A 176 0.25 -1.21 -22.62
CA ARG A 176 -0.98 -1.37 -23.41
C ARG A 176 -1.33 -2.86 -23.55
N GLN A 177 -2.61 -3.20 -23.41
CA GLN A 177 -3.12 -4.57 -23.45
C GLN A 177 -2.35 -5.54 -22.54
N HIS A 178 -1.91 -5.05 -21.38
CA HIS A 178 -1.06 -5.83 -20.49
C HIS A 178 -1.74 -7.11 -20.00
N MET A 179 -3.05 -7.08 -19.75
CA MET A 179 -3.80 -8.27 -19.32
C MET A 179 -5.29 -8.16 -19.58
N VAL A 180 -6.00 -9.28 -19.47
CA VAL A 180 -7.46 -9.34 -19.40
C VAL A 180 -7.88 -9.42 -17.94
N GLN A 181 -8.73 -8.50 -17.47
CA GLN A 181 -9.28 -8.49 -16.11
C GLN A 181 -10.80 -8.46 -16.18
N LYS A 182 -11.47 -9.43 -15.54
CA LYS A 182 -12.94 -9.55 -15.50
C LYS A 182 -13.56 -9.44 -16.92
N GLY A 183 -12.94 -10.09 -17.91
CA GLY A 183 -13.41 -10.10 -19.31
C GLY A 183 -13.11 -8.83 -20.11
N THR A 184 -12.39 -7.86 -19.56
CA THR A 184 -12.04 -6.59 -20.24
C THR A 184 -10.53 -6.44 -20.41
N SER A 185 -10.10 -5.77 -21.50
CA SER A 185 -8.68 -5.42 -21.68
C SER A 185 -8.27 -4.40 -20.62
N ARG A 186 -7.11 -4.62 -20.00
CA ARG A 186 -6.49 -3.71 -19.04
C ARG A 186 -5.14 -3.24 -19.57
N ASP A 187 -5.02 -1.94 -19.71
CA ASP A 187 -3.73 -1.27 -19.73
C ASP A 187 -3.27 -1.06 -18.29
N THR A 188 -2.01 -1.32 -17.99
CA THR A 188 -1.46 -1.10 -16.64
C THR A 188 -0.61 0.16 -16.61
N TRP A 189 -0.98 1.08 -15.72
CA TRP A 189 -0.15 2.21 -15.31
C TRP A 189 0.89 1.71 -14.31
N TRP A 190 2.15 2.10 -14.50
CA TRP A 190 3.28 1.73 -13.67
C TRP A 190 3.92 2.97 -13.05
N GLY A 191 4.26 2.86 -11.77
CA GLY A 191 5.10 3.83 -11.09
C GLY A 191 5.90 3.20 -9.97
N SER A 192 6.84 3.96 -9.44
CA SER A 192 7.75 3.49 -8.40
C SER A 192 8.15 4.57 -7.41
N MET A 193 8.65 4.13 -6.26
CA MET A 193 9.36 4.94 -5.29
C MET A 193 10.71 4.27 -5.03
N LEU A 194 11.79 5.06 -5.08
CA LEU A 194 13.15 4.56 -4.87
C LEU A 194 13.63 4.86 -3.44
N ASN A 195 14.57 4.06 -2.95
CA ASN A 195 15.10 4.20 -1.58
C ASN A 195 15.71 5.58 -1.28
N TRP A 196 16.41 6.19 -2.25
CA TRP A 196 16.96 7.54 -2.12
C TRP A 196 15.91 8.65 -2.31
N GLU A 197 14.74 8.35 -2.87
CA GLU A 197 13.59 9.27 -2.82
C GLU A 197 12.85 9.16 -1.49
N TRP A 198 12.80 7.95 -0.91
CA TRP A 198 12.19 7.68 0.39
C TRP A 198 12.93 8.43 1.50
N GLU A 199 14.25 8.28 1.57
CA GLU A 199 15.10 8.96 2.54
C GLU A 199 16.37 9.47 1.83
N ASP A 200 16.28 10.72 1.34
CA ASP A 200 17.38 11.38 0.63
C ASP A 200 18.63 11.56 1.53
N GLU A 201 19.70 12.05 0.93
CA GLU A 201 21.00 12.29 1.61
C GLU A 201 20.93 13.30 2.76
N ASN A 202 19.87 14.10 2.83
CA ASN A 202 19.64 15.10 3.88
C ASN A 202 18.59 14.62 4.91
N GLY A 203 18.02 13.43 4.75
CA GLY A 203 16.93 12.93 5.59
C GLY A 203 15.57 13.60 5.33
N GLU A 204 15.42 14.29 4.20
CA GLU A 204 14.27 15.15 3.87
C GLU A 204 13.44 14.62 2.69
N GLY A 205 13.58 13.32 2.39
CA GLY A 205 12.84 12.63 1.33
C GLY A 205 11.34 12.44 1.62
N ILE A 206 10.70 11.55 0.86
CA ILE A 206 9.26 11.26 0.96
C ILE A 206 8.85 10.85 2.39
N LYS A 207 9.68 10.07 3.09
CA LYS A 207 9.46 9.66 4.48
C LYS A 207 9.20 10.86 5.39
N ARG A 208 10.02 11.90 5.29
CA ARG A 208 9.90 13.13 6.08
C ARG A 208 8.59 13.85 5.82
N GLY A 209 8.11 13.85 4.58
CA GLY A 209 6.82 14.41 4.23
C GLY A 209 5.65 13.65 4.84
N PHE A 210 5.72 12.31 4.89
CA PHE A 210 4.74 11.49 5.62
C PHE A 210 4.76 11.79 7.11
N GLU A 211 5.94 11.81 7.74
CA GLU A 211 6.08 12.10 9.17
C GLU A 211 5.54 13.50 9.51
N THR A 212 5.84 14.50 8.69
CA THR A 212 5.31 15.86 8.82
C THR A 212 3.78 15.89 8.67
N TRP A 213 3.25 15.18 7.68
CA TRP A 213 1.80 15.16 7.44
C TRP A 213 1.03 14.43 8.53
N LEU A 214 1.58 13.33 9.06
CA LEU A 214 1.02 12.52 10.14
C LEU A 214 1.21 13.13 11.53
N ASP A 215 2.02 14.18 11.66
CA ASP A 215 2.21 14.85 12.94
C ASP A 215 0.90 15.44 13.46
N ARG A 216 0.70 15.43 14.79
CA ARG A 216 -0.53 15.94 15.41
C ARG A 216 -0.76 17.41 15.08
N SER A 217 0.31 18.19 14.97
CA SER A 217 0.24 19.62 14.65
C SER A 217 -0.35 19.89 13.27
N ASN A 218 -0.32 18.91 12.35
CA ASN A 218 -0.89 19.05 11.02
C ASN A 218 -2.41 18.81 10.97
N PHE A 219 -3.08 18.55 12.10
CA PHE A 219 -4.53 18.39 12.15
C PHE A 219 -5.15 19.43 13.09
N ASP A 220 -6.34 19.93 12.73
CA ASP A 220 -7.14 20.77 13.60
C ASP A 220 -7.95 19.95 14.61
N GLU A 221 -8.70 20.63 15.48
CA GLU A 221 -9.56 20.00 16.50
C GLU A 221 -10.69 19.13 15.93
N HIS A 222 -11.00 19.28 14.64
CA HIS A 222 -11.98 18.48 13.92
C HIS A 222 -11.34 17.36 13.08
N GLY A 223 -10.02 17.16 13.19
CA GLY A 223 -9.28 16.16 12.45
C GLY A 223 -9.08 16.52 10.97
N ARG A 224 -9.27 17.78 10.57
CA ARG A 224 -8.96 18.24 9.21
C ARG A 224 -7.48 18.57 9.11
N GLN A 225 -6.85 18.10 8.03
CA GLN A 225 -5.45 18.42 7.74
C GLN A 225 -5.26 19.93 7.51
N ARG A 226 -4.17 20.50 8.03
CA ARG A 226 -3.75 21.89 7.82
C ARG A 226 -2.96 22.03 6.53
N LYS A 227 -2.08 21.07 6.24
CA LYS A 227 -1.36 20.92 4.98
C LYS A 227 -1.67 19.57 4.35
N LYS A 228 -1.77 19.54 3.02
CA LYS A 228 -1.87 18.30 2.25
C LYS A 228 -0.53 17.55 2.27
N LEU A 229 -0.56 16.25 2.03
CA LEU A 229 0.66 15.42 2.03
C LEU A 229 1.64 15.90 0.96
N GLU A 230 1.12 16.31 -0.19
CA GLU A 230 1.87 16.88 -1.30
C GLU A 230 2.61 18.17 -0.92
N GLU A 231 2.08 18.96 0.01
CA GLU A 231 2.72 20.18 0.54
C GLU A 231 3.76 19.86 1.62
N CYS A 232 3.63 18.71 2.29
CA CYS A 232 4.59 18.23 3.28
C CYS A 232 5.78 17.50 2.65
N ARG A 233 5.62 16.95 1.45
CA ARG A 233 6.70 16.30 0.69
C ARG A 233 7.48 17.37 -0.09
N LYS A 234 8.79 17.24 -0.17
CA LYS A 234 9.56 18.00 -1.17
C LYS A 234 9.06 17.64 -2.57
N VAL A 235 8.90 18.66 -3.42
CA VAL A 235 8.66 18.45 -4.85
C VAL A 235 9.93 17.82 -5.43
N LYS A 236 9.75 16.75 -6.24
CA LYS A 236 10.85 16.03 -6.89
C LYS A 236 11.63 16.93 -7.85
#